data_AF-A0A0M5J9E0-F1
#
_entry.id   AF-A0A0M5J9E0-F1
#
_cell.length_a   1.000
_cell.length_b   1.000
_cell.length_c   1.000
_cell.angle_alpha   90.00
_cell.angle_beta   90.00
_cell.angle_gamma   90.00
#
_symmetry.space_group_name_H-M   'P 1'
#
loop_
_entity.id
_entity.type
_entity.pdbx_description
1 polymer ?
#
loop_
_entity_poly.entity_id
_entity_poly.type
_entity_poly.pdbx_seq_one_letter_code
_entity_poly.pdbx_strand_id
1 'polypeptide(L)'
;NRKLSYKNLKGMPANLRNKLIREARNRNENILGRKNKKFVNIDAKKVQRKQKNAFEHAEHKAMLSATEEELEKILSSYPELSDVPADATAQELLGQLALATGQATTVYVMRTGLPTLTVVLHQPSPTIAQLKKAIATIALAQHKRSQRQQVRALAEDEAGAGAASKAGAELVNSAQRTGHVHRAQVSWRFLWRCYCLFNGDEFVPIDDRAESGRATLTSLGIKNGAKLTFVHRAVYFGRRRQG
;
A
#
# COMPACT_ATOMS: atom_id res chain seq x y z
N ASN A 1 2.77 57.90 -1.72
CA ASN A 1 2.58 56.46 -2.02
C ASN A 1 3.63 55.93 -3.01
N ARG A 2 4.73 55.36 -2.51
CA ARG A 2 5.72 54.64 -3.34
C ARG A 2 5.18 53.23 -3.63
N LYS A 3 4.81 52.93 -4.87
CA LYS A 3 4.37 51.58 -5.28
C LYS A 3 5.55 50.60 -5.22
N LEU A 4 5.33 49.40 -4.66
CA LEU A 4 6.35 48.35 -4.56
C LEU A 4 6.71 47.84 -5.97
N SER A 5 7.99 47.93 -6.34
CA SER A 5 8.50 47.52 -7.65
C SER A 5 9.56 46.43 -7.52
N TYR A 6 9.66 45.54 -8.51
CA TYR A 6 10.68 44.49 -8.53
C TYR A 6 12.11 45.05 -8.51
N LYS A 7 12.33 46.25 -9.07
CA LYS A 7 13.63 46.94 -8.97
C LYS A 7 13.99 47.25 -7.52
N ASN A 8 13.01 47.67 -6.70
CA ASN A 8 13.18 47.98 -5.28
C ASN A 8 13.43 46.70 -4.46
N LEU A 9 12.84 45.57 -4.86
CA LEU A 9 13.00 44.27 -4.20
C LEU A 9 14.33 43.58 -4.51
N LYS A 10 14.98 43.90 -5.64
CA LYS A 10 16.19 43.20 -6.12
C LYS A 10 17.42 43.48 -5.24
N GLY A 11 17.54 44.67 -4.69
CA GLY A 11 18.66 45.07 -3.81
C GLY A 11 18.47 44.73 -2.34
N MET A 12 17.34 44.11 -1.96
CA MET A 12 17.03 43.82 -0.55
C MET A 12 17.49 42.42 -0.13
N PRO A 13 17.90 42.25 1.14
CA PRO A 13 18.09 40.95 1.78
C PRO A 13 16.84 40.05 1.65
N ALA A 14 17.05 38.75 1.48
CA ALA A 14 15.98 37.80 1.12
C ALA A 14 14.81 37.77 2.12
N ASN A 15 15.10 37.91 3.41
CA ASN A 15 14.12 37.99 4.49
C ASN A 15 13.20 39.22 4.36
N LEU A 16 13.78 40.41 4.15
CA LEU A 16 13.03 41.66 3.97
C LEU A 16 12.22 41.66 2.67
N ARG A 17 12.81 41.15 1.59
CA ARG A 17 12.12 40.96 0.32
C ARG A 17 10.90 40.05 0.47
N ASN A 18 11.04 38.92 1.15
CA ASN A 18 9.95 37.97 1.37
C ASN A 18 8.86 38.55 2.26
N LYS A 19 9.23 39.33 3.29
CA LYS A 19 8.30 40.03 4.17
C LYS A 19 7.45 41.04 3.38
N LEU A 20 8.09 41.91 2.59
CA LEU A 20 7.38 42.90 1.77
C LEU A 20 6.50 42.27 0.68
N ILE A 21 6.92 41.16 0.08
CA ILE A 21 6.07 40.41 -0.87
C ILE A 21 4.84 39.83 -0.18
N ARG A 22 4.97 39.31 1.04
CA ARG A 22 3.82 38.82 1.82
C ARG A 22 2.89 39.94 2.22
N GLU A 23 3.41 41.06 2.70
CA GLU A 23 2.60 42.24 3.06
C GLU A 23 1.84 42.80 1.86
N ALA A 24 2.49 42.89 0.69
CA ALA A 24 1.83 43.31 -0.55
C ALA A 24 0.74 42.32 -0.99
N ARG A 25 0.94 41.00 -0.85
CA ARG A 25 -0.10 40.00 -1.12
C ARG A 25 -1.28 40.12 -0.16
N ASN A 26 -1.02 40.31 1.13
CA ASN A 26 -2.08 40.46 2.14
C ASN A 26 -2.91 41.72 1.90
N ARG A 27 -2.31 42.78 1.34
CA ARG A 27 -2.99 44.02 0.94
C ARG A 27 -3.51 44.02 -0.51
N ASN A 28 -3.34 42.91 -1.22
CA ASN A 28 -3.71 42.75 -2.64
C ASN A 28 -3.10 43.83 -3.57
N GLU A 29 -1.90 44.33 -3.21
CA GLU A 29 -1.20 45.37 -3.97
C GLU A 29 -0.43 44.75 -5.15
N ASN A 30 -0.56 45.36 -6.33
CA ASN A 30 0.14 44.89 -7.53
C ASN A 30 1.61 45.34 -7.53
N ILE A 31 2.54 44.39 -7.59
CA ILE A 31 3.98 44.67 -7.64
C ILE A 31 4.37 45.00 -9.09
N LEU A 32 4.71 46.27 -9.34
CA LEU A 32 5.03 46.76 -10.68
C LEU A 32 6.35 46.17 -11.20
N GLY A 33 6.39 45.88 -12.50
CA GLY A 33 7.61 45.46 -13.21
C GLY A 33 7.88 43.96 -13.24
N ARG A 34 6.89 43.12 -12.92
CA ARG A 34 6.97 41.69 -13.23
C ARG A 34 7.09 41.58 -14.76
N LYS A 35 8.22 41.10 -15.29
CA LYS A 35 8.29 40.69 -16.71
C LYS A 35 7.10 39.77 -16.94
N ASN A 36 6.23 40.10 -17.90
CA ASN A 36 5.17 39.23 -18.41
C ASN A 36 5.82 37.99 -19.05
N LYS A 37 6.40 37.11 -18.23
CA LYS A 37 6.99 35.85 -18.65
C LYS A 37 5.84 34.87 -18.86
N LYS A 38 5.33 34.77 -20.08
CA LYS A 38 4.78 33.52 -20.66
C LYS A 38 3.83 32.68 -19.76
N PHE A 39 3.05 33.30 -18.86
CA PHE A 39 2.18 32.54 -17.94
C PHE A 39 1.00 31.88 -18.68
N VAL A 40 0.49 32.50 -19.74
CA VAL A 40 -0.65 31.99 -20.52
C VAL A 40 -0.35 30.65 -21.21
N ASN A 41 0.90 30.40 -21.61
CA ASN A 41 1.27 29.19 -22.35
C ASN A 41 1.69 28.02 -21.44
N ILE A 42 1.99 28.30 -20.16
CA ILE A 42 2.34 27.26 -19.18
C ILE A 42 1.09 26.51 -18.73
N ASP A 43 -0.03 27.20 -18.54
CA ASP A 43 -1.25 26.58 -18.05
C ASP A 43 -1.94 25.73 -19.14
N ALA A 44 -1.96 26.18 -20.40
CA ALA A 44 -2.38 25.36 -21.54
C ALA A 44 -1.51 24.09 -21.69
N LYS A 45 -0.18 24.22 -21.60
CA LYS A 45 0.75 23.09 -21.66
C LYS A 45 0.62 22.13 -20.47
N LYS A 46 0.27 22.63 -19.28
CA LYS A 46 -0.04 21.81 -18.09
C LYS A 46 -1.36 21.05 -18.27
N VAL A 47 -2.40 21.71 -18.80
CA VAL A 47 -3.70 21.06 -19.05
C VAL A 47 -3.54 19.95 -20.08
N GLN A 48 -2.85 20.21 -21.20
CA GLN A 48 -2.55 19.19 -22.21
C GLN A 48 -1.74 18.01 -21.64
N ARG A 49 -0.73 18.28 -20.81
CA ARG A 49 0.02 17.22 -20.11
C ARG A 49 -0.85 16.40 -19.16
N LYS A 50 -1.73 17.05 -18.39
CA LYS A 50 -2.68 16.34 -17.51
C LYS A 50 -3.64 15.46 -18.31
N GLN A 51 -4.18 15.96 -19.42
CA GLN A 51 -5.07 15.20 -20.30
C GLN A 51 -4.35 14.02 -20.94
N LYS A 52 -3.13 14.23 -21.44
CA LYS A 52 -2.29 13.14 -21.97
C LYS A 52 -2.03 12.08 -20.92
N ASN A 53 -1.61 12.48 -19.71
CA ASN A 53 -1.40 11.53 -18.61
C ASN A 53 -2.69 10.80 -18.21
N ALA A 54 -3.85 11.47 -18.28
CA ALA A 54 -5.15 10.86 -17.99
C ALA A 54 -5.53 9.82 -19.07
N PHE A 55 -5.27 10.11 -20.34
CA PHE A 55 -5.47 9.18 -21.44
C PHE A 55 -4.56 7.95 -21.31
N GLU A 56 -3.25 8.15 -21.14
CA GLU A 56 -2.29 7.06 -20.94
C GLU A 56 -2.68 6.20 -19.73
N HIS A 57 -3.16 6.82 -18.64
CA HIS A 57 -3.62 6.09 -17.47
C HIS A 57 -4.90 5.28 -17.73
N ALA A 58 -5.85 5.84 -18.49
CA ALA A 58 -7.09 5.17 -18.86
C ALA A 58 -6.82 3.99 -19.80
N GLU A 59 -5.96 4.17 -20.80
CA GLU A 59 -5.55 3.12 -21.74
C GLU A 59 -4.82 1.99 -21.00
N HIS A 60 -3.86 2.32 -20.12
CA HIS A 60 -3.21 1.32 -19.26
C HIS A 60 -4.22 0.57 -18.38
N LYS A 61 -5.22 1.26 -17.83
CA LYS A 61 -6.27 0.62 -17.03
C LYS A 61 -7.14 -0.30 -17.88
N ALA A 62 -7.48 0.11 -19.11
CA ALA A 62 -8.25 -0.71 -20.05
C ALA A 62 -7.48 -1.97 -20.46
N MET A 63 -6.18 -1.84 -20.76
CA MET A 63 -5.30 -2.99 -21.02
C MET A 63 -5.26 -3.93 -19.82
N LEU A 64 -5.07 -3.42 -18.60
CA LEU A 64 -5.07 -4.24 -17.40
C LEU A 64 -6.40 -4.97 -17.20
N SER A 65 -7.54 -4.31 -17.44
CA SER A 65 -8.87 -4.93 -17.36
C SER A 65 -9.01 -6.06 -18.36
N ALA A 66 -8.66 -5.81 -19.63
CA ALA A 66 -8.72 -6.83 -20.69
C ALA A 66 -7.83 -8.03 -20.37
N THR A 67 -6.60 -7.80 -19.86
CA THR A 67 -5.71 -8.90 -19.43
C THR A 67 -6.25 -9.66 -18.24
N GLU A 68 -6.89 -8.98 -17.28
CA GLU A 68 -7.48 -9.61 -16.10
C GLU A 68 -8.67 -10.48 -16.50
N GLU A 69 -9.54 -9.99 -17.40
CA GLU A 69 -10.66 -10.75 -17.96
C GLU A 69 -10.21 -11.97 -18.76
N GLU A 70 -9.13 -11.86 -19.53
CA GLU A 70 -8.57 -12.99 -20.28
C GLU A 70 -7.97 -14.04 -19.34
N LEU A 71 -7.26 -13.62 -18.29
CA LEU A 71 -6.78 -14.52 -17.24
C LEU A 71 -7.93 -15.20 -16.49
N GLU A 72 -8.99 -14.46 -16.14
CA GLU A 72 -10.19 -15.03 -15.51
C GLU A 72 -10.83 -16.10 -16.42
N LYS A 73 -10.90 -15.88 -17.74
CA LYS A 73 -11.39 -16.88 -18.70
C LYS A 73 -10.51 -18.13 -18.75
N ILE A 74 -9.18 -17.95 -18.81
CA ILE A 74 -8.23 -19.07 -18.81
C ILE A 74 -8.41 -19.89 -17.53
N LEU A 75 -8.40 -19.24 -16.36
CA LEU A 75 -8.56 -19.94 -15.08
C LEU A 75 -9.91 -20.66 -14.97
N SER A 76 -10.98 -20.04 -15.45
CA SER A 76 -12.32 -20.65 -15.48
C SER A 76 -12.42 -21.83 -16.44
N SER A 77 -11.58 -21.90 -17.48
CA SER A 77 -11.58 -23.03 -18.42
C SER A 77 -10.92 -24.29 -17.87
N TYR A 78 -10.09 -24.18 -16.83
CA TYR A 78 -9.37 -25.31 -16.23
C TYR A 78 -9.86 -25.56 -14.79
N PRO A 79 -10.68 -26.60 -14.55
CA PRO A 79 -11.18 -26.93 -13.20
C PRO A 79 -10.05 -27.15 -12.18
N GLU A 80 -8.91 -27.68 -12.62
CA GLU A 80 -7.73 -27.91 -11.78
C GLU A 80 -7.11 -26.62 -11.22
N LEU A 81 -7.43 -25.47 -11.82
CA LEU A 81 -6.92 -24.15 -11.43
C LEU A 81 -7.97 -23.31 -10.69
N SER A 82 -9.10 -23.90 -10.28
CA SER A 82 -10.19 -23.19 -9.58
C SER A 82 -9.73 -22.46 -8.32
N ASP A 83 -8.66 -22.95 -7.68
CA ASP A 83 -8.16 -22.43 -6.42
C ASP A 83 -7.16 -21.26 -6.60
N VAL A 84 -6.80 -20.94 -7.85
CA VAL A 84 -5.86 -19.87 -8.19
C VAL A 84 -6.63 -18.58 -8.44
N PRO A 85 -6.40 -17.50 -7.67
CA PRO A 85 -7.03 -16.21 -7.95
C PRO A 85 -6.48 -15.59 -9.24
N ALA A 86 -7.30 -14.84 -9.98
CA ALA A 86 -6.89 -14.17 -11.22
C ALA A 86 -5.71 -13.21 -11.06
N ASP A 87 -5.55 -12.61 -9.89
CA ASP A 87 -4.41 -11.78 -9.50
C ASP A 87 -3.45 -12.50 -8.53
N ALA A 88 -3.21 -13.79 -8.77
CA ALA A 88 -2.27 -14.60 -8.01
C ALA A 88 -0.86 -13.98 -7.99
N THR A 89 -0.27 -13.95 -6.80
CA THR A 89 1.14 -13.58 -6.64
C THR A 89 2.04 -14.79 -6.90
N ALA A 90 3.28 -14.55 -7.34
CA ALA A 90 4.27 -15.61 -7.50
C ALA A 90 4.45 -16.45 -6.22
N GLN A 91 4.33 -15.83 -5.04
CA GLN A 91 4.39 -16.52 -3.75
C GLN A 91 3.24 -17.53 -3.58
N GLU A 92 2.02 -17.19 -4.00
CA GLU A 92 0.86 -18.07 -3.91
C GLU A 92 0.96 -19.23 -4.90
N LEU A 93 1.36 -18.95 -6.15
CA LEU A 93 1.56 -19.98 -7.18
C LEU A 93 2.64 -20.99 -6.77
N LEU A 94 3.79 -20.50 -6.31
CA LEU A 94 4.86 -21.37 -5.80
C LEU A 94 4.43 -22.14 -4.55
N GLY A 95 3.58 -21.54 -3.71
CA GLY A 95 2.97 -22.23 -2.57
C GLY A 95 2.07 -23.38 -2.99
N GLN A 96 1.21 -23.18 -3.99
CA GLN A 96 0.33 -24.24 -4.53
C GLN A 96 1.13 -25.38 -5.17
N LEU A 97 2.17 -25.04 -5.95
CA LEU A 97 3.09 -26.05 -6.49
C LEU A 97 3.76 -26.86 -5.36
N ALA A 98 4.22 -26.19 -4.31
CA ALA A 98 4.84 -26.88 -3.17
C ALA A 98 3.86 -27.76 -2.38
N LEU A 99 2.58 -27.38 -2.33
CA LEU A 99 1.53 -28.23 -1.75
C LEU A 99 1.33 -29.49 -2.59
N ALA A 100 1.22 -29.33 -3.91
CA ALA A 100 1.06 -30.45 -4.84
C ALA A 100 2.25 -31.41 -4.80
N THR A 101 3.47 -30.91 -4.61
CA THR A 101 4.68 -31.75 -4.47
C THR A 101 4.91 -32.31 -3.07
N GLY A 102 4.10 -31.93 -2.07
CA GLY A 102 4.25 -32.36 -0.68
C GLY A 102 5.46 -31.75 0.05
N GLN A 103 6.05 -30.68 -0.49
CA GLN A 103 7.23 -30.00 0.10
C GLN A 103 6.88 -28.68 0.81
N ALA A 104 5.59 -28.32 0.85
CA ALA A 104 5.14 -27.08 1.45
C ALA A 104 5.28 -27.05 2.98
N THR A 105 5.70 -25.90 3.50
CA THR A 105 5.52 -25.54 4.92
C THR A 105 4.38 -24.55 5.04
N THR A 106 3.29 -24.96 5.68
CA THR A 106 2.09 -24.15 5.91
C THR A 106 2.13 -23.55 7.31
N VAL A 107 1.82 -22.25 7.41
CA VAL A 107 1.77 -21.52 8.68
C VAL A 107 0.47 -20.71 8.72
N TYR A 108 -0.25 -20.78 9.83
CA TYR A 108 -1.50 -20.04 10.03
C TYR A 108 -1.25 -18.82 10.90
N VAL A 109 -1.41 -17.62 10.35
CA VAL A 109 -1.20 -16.37 11.08
C VAL A 109 -2.54 -15.77 11.49
N MET A 110 -2.87 -15.92 12.77
CA MET A 110 -4.06 -15.36 13.39
C MET A 110 -3.90 -13.85 13.59
N ARG A 111 -4.90 -13.11 13.14
CA ARG A 111 -4.93 -11.64 13.16
C ARG A 111 -6.16 -11.18 13.93
N THR A 112 -6.01 -10.27 14.89
CA THR A 112 -7.13 -9.77 15.67
C THR A 112 -8.11 -9.00 14.79
N GLY A 113 -9.37 -9.42 14.76
CA GLY A 113 -10.43 -8.76 13.97
C GLY A 113 -10.29 -8.91 12.46
N LEU A 114 -9.42 -9.80 11.98
CA LEU A 114 -9.22 -10.10 10.56
C LEU A 114 -9.20 -11.62 10.36
N PRO A 115 -9.53 -12.12 9.16
CA PRO A 115 -9.45 -13.55 8.89
C PRO A 115 -8.02 -14.07 9.06
N THR A 116 -7.90 -15.32 9.51
CA THR A 116 -6.62 -16.03 9.60
C THR A 116 -5.94 -16.03 8.23
N LEU A 117 -4.67 -15.63 8.22
CA LEU A 117 -3.86 -15.59 7.00
C LEU A 117 -3.11 -16.92 6.87
N THR A 118 -3.50 -17.74 5.90
CA THR A 118 -2.77 -18.95 5.53
C THR A 118 -1.55 -18.58 4.69
N VAL A 119 -0.36 -18.93 5.17
CA VAL A 119 0.90 -18.66 4.48
C VAL A 119 1.56 -19.99 4.14
N VAL A 120 1.75 -20.21 2.84
CA VAL A 120 2.41 -21.40 2.31
C VAL A 120 3.80 -21.00 1.80
N LEU A 121 4.82 -21.68 2.31
CA LEU A 121 6.21 -21.49 1.92
C LEU A 121 6.66 -22.67 1.07
N HIS A 122 7.28 -22.37 -0.05
CA HIS A 122 7.77 -23.35 -1.03
C HIS A 122 9.23 -23.77 -0.79
N GLN A 123 9.93 -23.11 0.14
CA GLN A 123 11.33 -23.42 0.41
C GLN A 123 11.44 -24.72 1.21
N PRO A 124 12.44 -25.58 0.95
CA PRO A 124 12.63 -26.83 1.71
C PRO A 124 12.99 -26.59 3.17
N SER A 125 13.75 -25.52 3.46
CA SER A 125 14.12 -25.07 4.80
C SER A 125 13.82 -23.58 4.94
N PRO A 126 12.54 -23.21 5.13
CA PRO A 126 12.14 -21.81 5.16
C PRO A 126 12.77 -21.08 6.35
N THR A 127 13.11 -19.81 6.13
CA THR A 127 13.64 -18.89 7.15
C THR A 127 12.56 -17.95 7.68
N ILE A 128 12.78 -17.41 8.88
CA ILE A 128 11.85 -16.42 9.45
C ILE A 128 11.74 -15.15 8.59
N ALA A 129 12.81 -14.73 7.91
CA ALA A 129 12.75 -13.62 6.95
C ALA A 129 11.84 -13.92 5.76
N GLN A 130 11.91 -15.16 5.22
CA GLN A 130 11.02 -15.60 4.14
C GLN A 130 9.57 -15.66 4.60
N LEU A 131 9.29 -16.19 5.79
CA LEU A 131 7.95 -16.19 6.38
C LEU A 131 7.39 -14.77 6.52
N LYS A 132 8.18 -13.84 7.08
CA LYS A 132 7.76 -12.44 7.24
C LYS A 132 7.49 -11.75 5.90
N LYS A 133 8.30 -12.04 4.89
CA LYS A 133 8.10 -11.53 3.53
C LYS A 133 6.82 -12.11 2.92
N ALA A 134 6.59 -13.42 3.06
CA ALA A 134 5.40 -14.09 2.56
C ALA A 134 4.12 -13.56 3.23
N ILE A 135 4.12 -13.38 4.56
CA ILE A 135 3.03 -12.74 5.31
C ILE A 135 2.71 -11.37 4.70
N ALA A 136 3.74 -10.54 4.48
CA ALA A 136 3.56 -9.20 3.95
C ALA A 136 2.99 -9.20 2.53
N THR A 137 3.50 -10.06 1.66
CA THR A 137 3.06 -10.20 0.27
C THR A 137 1.61 -10.69 0.19
N ILE A 138 1.28 -11.78 0.87
CA ILE A 138 -0.06 -12.40 0.80
C ILE A 138 -1.10 -11.48 1.43
N ALA A 139 -0.79 -10.85 2.58
CA ALA A 139 -1.71 -9.91 3.21
C ALA A 139 -1.99 -8.68 2.31
N LEU A 140 -0.97 -8.19 1.59
CA LEU A 140 -1.16 -7.10 0.63
C LEU A 140 -2.03 -7.55 -0.55
N ALA A 141 -1.82 -8.75 -1.08
CA ALA A 141 -2.61 -9.31 -2.17
C ALA A 141 -4.09 -9.47 -1.75
N GLN A 142 -4.36 -10.11 -0.60
CA GLN A 142 -5.71 -10.23 -0.05
C GLN A 142 -6.40 -8.88 0.16
N HIS A 143 -5.66 -7.88 0.66
CA HIS A 143 -6.22 -6.54 0.87
C HIS A 143 -6.60 -5.88 -0.47
N LYS A 144 -5.74 -5.97 -1.48
CA LYS A 144 -6.03 -5.44 -2.83
C LYS A 144 -7.24 -6.13 -3.46
N ARG A 145 -7.34 -7.46 -3.35
CA ARG A 145 -8.50 -8.24 -3.82
C ARG A 145 -9.79 -7.77 -3.17
N SER A 146 -9.79 -7.64 -1.84
CA SER A 146 -10.96 -7.17 -1.10
C SER A 146 -11.38 -5.76 -1.51
N GLN A 147 -10.43 -4.83 -1.71
CA GLN A 147 -10.75 -3.49 -2.23
C GLN A 147 -11.35 -3.54 -3.64
N ARG A 148 -10.80 -4.39 -4.52
CA ARG A 148 -11.32 -4.55 -5.89
C ARG A 148 -12.74 -5.10 -5.89
N GLN A 149 -13.01 -6.12 -5.08
CA GLN A 149 -14.35 -6.70 -4.93
C GLN A 149 -15.35 -5.67 -4.42
N GLN A 150 -14.97 -4.86 -3.44
CA GLN A 150 -15.83 -3.75 -2.96
C GLN A 150 -16.10 -2.73 -4.06
N VAL A 151 -15.09 -2.33 -4.84
CA VAL A 151 -15.25 -1.38 -5.95
C VAL A 151 -16.09 -1.96 -7.08
N ARG A 152 -15.92 -3.26 -7.43
CA ARG A 152 -16.74 -3.94 -8.45
C ARG A 152 -18.21 -4.01 -7.99
N ALA A 153 -18.47 -4.45 -6.76
CA ALA A 153 -19.83 -4.51 -6.20
C ALA A 153 -20.54 -3.14 -6.21
N LEU A 154 -19.85 -2.07 -5.78
CA LEU A 154 -20.41 -0.71 -5.81
C LEU A 154 -20.69 -0.22 -7.25
N ALA A 155 -19.88 -0.64 -8.23
CA ALA A 155 -20.11 -0.28 -9.63
C ALA A 155 -21.29 -1.04 -10.25
N GLU A 156 -21.50 -2.29 -9.83
CA GLU A 156 -22.66 -3.11 -10.25
C GLU A 156 -23.97 -2.56 -9.67
N ASP A 157 -23.97 -2.14 -8.40
CA ASP A 157 -25.13 -1.49 -7.76
C ASP A 157 -25.50 -0.16 -8.44
N GLU A 158 -24.52 0.65 -8.83
CA GLU A 158 -24.72 1.90 -9.60
C GLU A 158 -25.17 1.68 -11.04
N ALA A 159 -24.84 0.54 -11.66
CA ALA A 159 -25.32 0.19 -13.00
C ALA A 159 -26.76 -0.33 -12.99
N GLY A 160 -27.22 -0.92 -11.87
CA GLY A 160 -28.60 -1.37 -11.66
C GLY A 160 -29.57 -0.25 -11.22
N ALA A 161 -29.07 0.78 -10.54
CA ALA A 161 -29.85 1.96 -10.15
C ALA A 161 -29.64 3.10 -11.15
N GLY A 162 -30.65 3.37 -12.00
CA GLY A 162 -30.60 4.43 -13.01
C GLY A 162 -29.98 5.73 -12.51
N ALA A 163 -28.98 6.22 -13.27
CA ALA A 163 -28.10 7.36 -13.01
C ALA A 163 -28.67 8.47 -12.10
N ALA A 164 -28.51 8.32 -10.79
CA ALA A 164 -28.82 9.36 -9.81
C ALA A 164 -27.53 9.87 -9.17
N SER A 165 -27.08 11.04 -9.65
CA SER A 165 -26.24 12.01 -8.93
C SER A 165 -24.90 11.52 -8.36
N LYS A 166 -23.84 11.72 -9.14
CA LYS A 166 -22.44 11.83 -8.68
C LYS A 166 -22.28 12.95 -7.65
N ALA A 167 -22.36 12.64 -6.35
CA ALA A 167 -21.91 13.56 -5.30
C ALA A 167 -21.60 12.93 -3.92
N GLY A 168 -21.74 11.61 -3.70
CA GLY A 168 -21.77 11.07 -2.33
C GLY A 168 -20.74 10.02 -1.93
N ALA A 169 -19.91 9.48 -2.84
CA ALA A 169 -19.07 8.32 -2.52
C ALA A 169 -17.71 8.71 -1.90
N GLU A 170 -17.76 9.38 -0.74
CA GLU A 170 -16.61 9.61 0.12
C GLU A 170 -16.24 8.30 0.83
N LEU A 171 -15.41 7.51 0.15
CA LEU A 171 -14.43 6.55 0.71
C LEU A 171 -14.54 6.28 2.22
N VAL A 172 -15.45 5.40 2.60
CA VAL A 172 -15.45 4.76 3.92
C VAL A 172 -14.30 3.76 3.96
N ASN A 173 -13.10 4.28 4.23
CA ASN A 173 -11.89 3.50 4.46
C ASN A 173 -11.06 4.20 5.54
N SER A 174 -11.31 3.91 6.83
CA SER A 174 -10.48 4.28 8.00
C SER A 174 -10.10 5.77 8.21
N ALA A 175 -10.52 6.68 7.31
CA ALA A 175 -10.21 8.10 7.35
C ALA A 175 -10.77 8.80 8.59
N GLN A 176 -11.85 8.27 9.18
CA GLN A 176 -12.54 8.87 10.32
C GLN A 176 -11.70 8.94 11.62
N ARG A 177 -10.54 8.26 11.73
CA ARG A 177 -9.66 8.42 12.90
C ARG A 177 -8.34 9.14 12.63
N THR A 178 -7.89 9.26 11.38
CA THR A 178 -6.55 9.82 11.10
C THR A 178 -6.47 10.79 9.93
N GLY A 179 -7.55 11.08 9.20
CA GLY A 179 -7.57 12.13 8.17
C GLY A 179 -6.53 11.97 7.05
N HIS A 180 -5.93 10.78 6.88
CA HIS A 180 -4.84 10.55 5.93
C HIS A 180 -5.16 9.38 5.00
N VAL A 181 -5.63 9.71 3.79
CA VAL A 181 -5.88 8.76 2.67
C VAL A 181 -4.61 7.95 2.31
N HIS A 182 -3.42 8.45 2.64
CA HIS A 182 -2.13 7.81 2.32
C HIS A 182 -1.66 6.74 3.32
N ARG A 183 -2.38 6.45 4.40
CA ARG A 183 -2.01 5.37 5.36
C ARG A 183 -2.84 4.10 5.23
N ALA A 184 -3.53 3.90 4.10
CA ALA A 184 -4.25 2.65 3.82
C ALA A 184 -3.34 1.41 3.71
N GLN A 185 -2.02 1.61 3.62
CA GLN A 185 -1.03 0.53 3.55
C GLN A 185 -0.31 0.36 4.89
N VAL A 186 -0.34 -0.87 5.41
CA VAL A 186 0.36 -1.27 6.62
C VAL A 186 1.87 -1.14 6.41
N SER A 187 2.55 -0.41 7.30
CA SER A 187 4.01 -0.39 7.30
C SER A 187 4.53 -1.69 7.92
N TRP A 188 4.85 -2.67 7.08
CA TRP A 188 5.42 -3.95 7.51
C TRP A 188 6.72 -3.77 8.29
N ARG A 189 7.55 -2.80 7.92
CA ARG A 189 8.76 -2.44 8.69
C ARG A 189 8.41 -2.00 10.11
N PHE A 190 7.36 -1.20 10.29
CA PHE A 190 6.90 -0.80 11.61
C PHE A 190 6.33 -1.99 12.38
N LEU A 191 5.48 -2.81 11.76
CA LEU A 191 4.93 -4.01 12.39
C LEU A 191 6.03 -4.93 12.87
N TRP A 192 6.99 -5.29 12.00
CA TRP A 192 8.12 -6.14 12.39
C TRP A 192 9.08 -5.49 13.38
N ARG A 193 9.00 -4.18 13.61
CA ARG A 193 9.76 -3.49 14.65
C ARG A 193 9.06 -3.59 16.00
N CYS A 194 7.76 -3.33 16.03
CA CYS A 194 6.95 -3.23 17.25
C CYS A 194 6.37 -4.58 17.71
N TYR A 195 6.18 -5.51 16.79
CA TYR A 195 5.56 -6.81 17.04
C TYR A 195 6.52 -7.94 16.67
N CYS A 196 6.34 -9.07 17.35
CA CYS A 196 6.94 -10.35 17.01
C CYS A 196 5.83 -11.38 16.78
N LEU A 197 6.20 -12.50 16.15
CA LEU A 197 5.31 -13.64 16.04
C LEU A 197 5.39 -14.42 17.36
N PHE A 198 4.24 -14.93 17.80
CA PHE A 198 4.12 -15.77 18.99
C PHE A 198 3.53 -17.10 18.56
N ASN A 199 4.22 -18.19 18.90
CA ASN A 199 3.72 -19.53 18.63
C ASN A 199 2.66 -19.87 19.69
N GLY A 200 1.40 -19.97 19.25
CA GLY A 200 0.29 -20.30 20.15
C GLY A 200 0.36 -21.73 20.69
N ASP A 201 0.99 -22.64 19.94
CA ASP A 201 1.05 -24.06 20.31
C ASP A 201 2.15 -24.32 21.36
N GLU A 202 3.29 -23.62 21.25
CA GLU A 202 4.43 -23.78 22.16
C GLU A 202 4.50 -22.70 23.25
N PHE A 203 3.63 -21.69 23.19
CA PHE A 203 3.59 -20.53 24.08
C PHE A 203 4.91 -19.73 24.15
N VAL A 204 5.71 -19.77 23.08
CA VAL A 204 7.01 -19.09 23.00
C VAL A 204 6.95 -17.93 22.01
N PRO A 205 7.42 -16.72 22.40
CA PRO A 205 7.63 -15.63 21.45
C PRO A 205 8.83 -15.95 20.55
N ILE A 206 8.66 -15.77 19.24
CA ILE A 206 9.71 -16.04 18.26
C ILE A 206 10.70 -14.87 18.25
N ASP A 207 11.95 -15.16 18.63
CA ASP A 207 13.05 -14.21 18.47
C ASP A 207 13.67 -14.33 17.07
N ASP A 208 13.22 -13.48 16.17
CA ASP A 208 13.72 -13.39 14.80
C ASP A 208 15.03 -12.59 14.67
N ARG A 209 15.60 -12.10 15.77
CA ARG A 209 16.83 -11.28 15.74
C ARG A 209 18.10 -12.10 15.87
N ALA A 210 18.02 -13.25 16.53
CA ALA A 210 19.08 -14.24 16.46
C ALA A 210 19.32 -14.53 14.97
N GLU A 211 20.51 -14.16 14.47
CA GLU A 211 20.93 -14.34 13.08
C GLU A 211 20.27 -13.45 12.02
N SER A 212 19.76 -12.25 12.38
CA SER A 212 19.23 -11.27 11.40
C SER A 212 18.13 -11.84 10.49
N GLY A 213 17.33 -12.77 11.02
CA GLY A 213 16.22 -13.41 10.31
C GLY A 213 16.61 -14.59 9.40
N ARG A 214 17.86 -15.05 9.46
CA ARG A 214 18.33 -16.24 8.72
C ARG A 214 18.02 -17.56 9.41
N ALA A 215 17.68 -17.51 10.70
CA ALA A 215 17.24 -18.67 11.44
C ALA A 215 16.07 -19.37 10.71
N THR A 216 16.20 -20.69 10.57
CA THR A 216 15.16 -21.52 9.97
C THR A 216 13.92 -21.55 10.85
N LEU A 217 12.75 -21.84 10.26
CA LEU A 217 11.53 -22.00 11.03
C LEU A 217 11.66 -23.14 12.05
N THR A 218 12.26 -24.27 11.65
CA THR A 218 12.49 -25.43 12.53
C THR A 218 13.38 -25.08 13.73
N SER A 219 14.47 -24.33 13.54
CA SER A 219 15.34 -23.90 14.65
C SER A 219 14.65 -22.94 15.62
N LEU A 220 13.59 -22.26 15.18
CA LEU A 220 12.78 -21.37 16.00
C LEU A 220 11.55 -22.05 16.62
N GLY A 221 11.44 -23.39 16.51
CA GLY A 221 10.29 -24.15 17.03
C GLY A 221 9.02 -24.03 16.16
N ILE A 222 9.11 -23.44 14.98
CA ILE A 222 7.95 -23.26 14.09
C ILE A 222 7.83 -24.51 13.21
N LYS A 223 6.81 -25.32 13.51
CA LYS A 223 6.49 -26.56 12.79
C LYS A 223 5.52 -26.30 11.62
N ASN A 224 5.41 -27.27 10.72
CA ASN A 224 4.36 -27.25 9.70
C ASN A 224 2.98 -27.28 10.36
N GLY A 225 2.07 -26.40 9.92
CA GLY A 225 0.75 -26.20 10.52
C GLY A 225 0.73 -25.33 11.77
N ALA A 226 1.85 -24.71 12.16
CA ALA A 226 1.91 -23.88 13.36
C ALA A 226 0.96 -22.68 13.31
N LYS A 227 0.35 -22.38 14.46
CA LYS A 227 -0.55 -21.22 14.63
C LYS A 227 0.20 -20.07 15.28
N LEU A 228 0.42 -19.00 14.52
CA LEU A 228 1.15 -17.83 14.96
C LEU A 228 0.21 -16.65 15.20
N THR A 229 0.51 -15.84 16.21
CA THR A 229 -0.18 -14.57 16.49
C THR A 229 0.81 -13.42 16.52
N PHE A 230 0.31 -12.20 16.28
CA PHE A 230 1.11 -10.99 16.51
C PHE A 230 1.00 -10.57 17.98
N VAL A 231 2.14 -10.42 18.65
CA VAL A 231 2.21 -9.87 20.00
C VAL A 231 3.19 -8.72 20.07
N HIS A 232 2.96 -7.79 20.98
CA HIS A 232 3.81 -6.61 21.11
C HIS A 232 5.18 -7.01 21.65
N ARG A 233 6.24 -6.71 20.88
CA ARG A 233 7.60 -7.18 21.17
C ARG A 233 8.12 -6.68 22.52
N ALA A 234 7.72 -5.47 22.94
CA ALA A 234 8.18 -4.92 24.22
C ALA A 234 7.66 -5.68 25.44
N VAL A 235 6.61 -6.50 25.29
CA VAL A 235 6.09 -7.35 26.38
C VAL A 235 7.07 -8.49 26.68
N TYR A 236 7.70 -9.06 25.66
CA TYR A 236 8.55 -10.25 25.79
C TYR A 236 10.05 -9.96 25.73
N PHE A 237 10.47 -8.92 25.00
CA PHE A 237 11.88 -8.60 24.76
C PHE A 237 12.29 -7.21 25.28
N GLY A 238 11.40 -6.54 26.02
CA GLY A 238 11.62 -5.20 26.58
C GLY A 238 11.63 -4.05 25.56
N ARG A 239 11.62 -2.81 26.07
CA ARG A 239 11.77 -1.60 25.25
C ARG A 239 13.25 -1.30 25.05
N ARG A 240 13.74 -1.32 23.81
CA ARG A 240 15.05 -0.71 23.52
C ARG A 240 14.91 0.80 23.43
N ARG A 241 15.70 1.53 24.23
CA ARG A 241 16.06 2.93 23.93
C ARG A 241 17.05 2.91 22.78
N GLN A 242 16.87 3.80 21.81
CA GLN A 242 17.82 3.93 20.71
C GLN A 242 19.08 4.62 21.25
N GLY A 243 20.22 3.96 21.08
CA GLY A 243 21.52 4.61 20.92
C GLY A 243 21.81 4.78 19.45
#